data_AF-A0AAD8Q1F9-F1
#
_entry.id   AF-A0AAD8Q1F9-F1
#
_cell.length_a   1.000
_cell.length_b   1.000
_cell.length_c   1.000
_cell.angle_alpha   90.00
_cell.angle_beta   90.00
_cell.angle_gamma   90.00
#
_symmetry.space_group_name_H-M   'P 1'
#
loop_
_entity.id
_entity.type
_entity.pdbx_description
1 polymer ?
#
loop_
_entity_poly.entity_id
_entity_poly.type
_entity_poly.pdbx_seq_one_letter_code
_entity_poly.pdbx_strand_id
1 'polypeptide(L)'
;MGIVVSLFRRIAATGGHGYQSIPPCEKEENCNAMPAAVKGLKGTAFLHAHAKNWREAALAFGEQATCDLKLGNELSAASALLNSAKCYTWIHDQEEGAVPATELALQKALALFVKRDGLQMAAVCCHELAELYVEQKELQKAADFFEQAAVYYGNRFSRWCKFEADRIRFVLDNEEAHRQSDPADWRSQLYEVFATGIM
;
A
#
# COMPACT_ATOMS: atom_id res chain seq x y z
N MET A 1 30.38 12.89 42.86
CA MET A 1 31.11 12.55 44.10
C MET A 1 30.14 12.81 45.26
N GLY A 2 29.48 11.89 45.94
CA GLY A 2 29.43 10.44 45.97
C GLY A 2 28.55 10.05 47.16
N ILE A 3 27.89 8.88 47.07
CA ILE A 3 27.74 7.91 48.16
C ILE A 3 26.58 8.10 49.18
N VAL A 4 25.57 7.23 48.96
CA VAL A 4 24.96 6.28 49.92
C VAL A 4 23.69 6.68 50.69
N VAL A 5 22.59 6.22 50.09
CA VAL A 5 21.46 5.47 50.66
C VAL A 5 21.63 5.03 52.13
N SER A 6 20.76 5.52 52.99
CA SER A 6 20.47 4.93 54.30
C SER A 6 18.98 4.71 54.49
N LEU A 7 18.66 3.42 54.68
CA LEU A 7 17.52 2.81 55.35
C LEU A 7 16.26 3.67 55.58
N PHE A 8 15.18 3.33 54.88
CA PHE A 8 13.84 3.57 55.41
C PHE A 8 13.20 2.30 55.97
N ARG A 9 12.81 2.49 57.23
CA ARG A 9 12.13 1.63 58.17
C ARG A 9 10.66 1.43 57.73
N ARG A 10 10.14 0.22 57.99
CA ARG A 10 8.73 -0.21 57.97
C ARG A 10 7.73 0.86 58.39
N ILE A 11 6.61 0.96 57.66
CA ILE A 11 5.25 0.99 58.24
C ILE A 11 4.35 0.09 57.38
N ALA A 12 3.57 -0.76 58.05
CA ALA A 12 2.57 -1.64 57.49
C ALA A 12 1.16 -1.10 57.79
N ALA A 13 0.19 -1.60 57.01
CA ALA A 13 -1.27 -1.43 57.09
C ALA A 13 -1.77 -0.12 56.46
N THR A 14 -2.73 -0.10 55.54
CA THR A 14 -3.98 -0.86 55.44
C THR A 14 -4.55 -0.79 54.01
N GLY A 15 -5.31 -1.80 53.59
CA GLY A 15 -6.41 -1.61 52.64
C GLY A 15 -6.12 -2.11 51.23
N GLY A 16 -6.83 -3.16 50.82
CA GLY A 16 -6.65 -3.82 49.54
C GLY A 16 -7.19 -3.03 48.34
N HIS A 17 -6.55 -3.25 47.21
CA HIS A 17 -7.20 -3.40 45.92
C HIS A 17 -6.32 -4.31 45.08
N GLY A 18 -6.92 -5.34 44.50
CA GLY A 18 -6.23 -6.34 43.70
C GLY A 18 -5.56 -5.70 42.49
N TYR A 19 -4.23 -5.80 42.45
CA TYR A 19 -3.48 -5.77 41.21
C TYR A 19 -2.92 -7.15 41.00
N GLN A 20 -3.56 -7.85 40.07
CA GLN A 20 -3.08 -9.11 39.53
C GLN A 20 -1.70 -8.84 38.92
N SER A 21 -0.72 -9.59 39.39
CA SER A 21 0.65 -9.56 38.91
C SER A 21 0.68 -9.70 37.39
N ILE A 22 1.39 -8.76 36.73
CA ILE A 22 1.83 -8.92 35.35
C ILE A 22 2.64 -10.22 35.29
N PRO A 23 2.25 -11.24 34.50
CA PRO A 23 3.10 -12.39 34.29
C PRO A 23 4.32 -11.95 33.46
N PRO A 24 5.50 -12.53 33.73
CA PRO A 24 6.69 -12.23 32.94
C PRO A 24 6.43 -12.61 31.48
N CYS A 25 7.00 -11.82 30.58
CA CYS A 25 6.98 -12.04 29.13
C CYS A 25 7.73 -13.36 28.85
N GLU A 26 7.01 -14.49 28.91
CA GLU A 26 7.52 -15.81 28.58
C GLU A 26 7.50 -15.97 27.05
N LYS A 27 8.72 -15.79 26.53
CA LYS A 27 9.34 -16.37 25.33
C LYS A 27 8.51 -17.38 24.53
N GLU A 28 8.46 -17.08 23.23
CA GLU A 28 8.78 -18.01 22.14
C GLU A 28 8.11 -19.40 22.15
N GLU A 29 6.78 -19.47 22.15
CA GLU A 29 6.09 -20.70 21.74
C GLU A 29 4.83 -20.39 20.93
N ASN A 30 4.98 -20.04 19.63
CA ASN A 30 4.00 -20.49 18.63
C ASN A 30 4.40 -20.32 17.15
N CYS A 31 5.56 -20.82 16.74
CA CYS A 31 5.90 -20.82 15.30
C CYS A 31 4.96 -21.73 14.47
N ASN A 32 4.23 -22.66 15.10
CA ASN A 32 3.36 -23.62 14.40
C ASN A 32 1.88 -23.23 14.32
N ALA A 33 1.33 -22.42 15.23
CA ALA A 33 -0.05 -21.92 15.10
C ALA A 33 -0.18 -20.60 14.32
N MET A 34 0.89 -19.79 14.26
CA MET A 34 0.89 -18.56 13.45
C MET A 34 0.57 -18.80 11.96
N PRO A 35 1.08 -19.85 11.29
CA PRO A 35 0.74 -20.13 9.89
C PRO A 35 -0.75 -20.42 9.66
N ALA A 36 -1.41 -21.12 10.59
CA ALA A 36 -2.84 -21.40 10.52
C ALA A 36 -3.67 -20.12 10.73
N ALA A 37 -3.25 -19.27 11.67
CA ALA A 37 -3.85 -17.96 11.89
C ALA A 37 -3.71 -17.03 10.66
N VAL A 38 -2.53 -16.98 10.04
CA VAL A 38 -2.29 -16.21 8.80
C VAL A 38 -3.16 -16.70 7.63
N LYS A 39 -3.31 -18.02 7.50
CA LYS A 39 -4.22 -18.59 6.49
C LYS A 39 -5.69 -18.22 6.76
N GLY A 40 -6.07 -18.15 8.05
CA GLY A 40 -7.36 -17.64 8.50
C GLY A 40 -7.56 -16.17 8.12
N LEU A 41 -6.58 -15.31 8.37
CA LEU A 41 -6.60 -13.88 8.03
C LEU A 41 -6.76 -13.62 6.53
N LYS A 42 -6.07 -14.41 5.70
CA LYS A 42 -6.24 -14.32 4.24
C LYS A 42 -7.68 -14.65 3.84
N GLY A 43 -8.24 -15.73 4.40
CA GLY A 43 -9.63 -16.13 4.15
C GLY A 43 -10.64 -15.06 4.57
N THR A 44 -10.47 -14.47 5.76
CA THR A 44 -11.35 -13.40 6.24
C THR A 44 -11.26 -12.15 5.38
N ALA A 45 -10.06 -11.74 4.96
CA ALA A 45 -9.88 -10.57 4.09
C ALA A 45 -10.64 -10.73 2.75
N PHE A 46 -10.54 -11.90 2.12
CA PHE A 46 -11.31 -12.17 0.89
C PHE A 46 -12.82 -12.21 1.13
N LEU A 47 -13.29 -12.73 2.27
CA LEU A 47 -14.72 -12.71 2.61
C LEU A 47 -15.25 -11.27 2.74
N HIS A 48 -14.50 -10.39 3.41
CA HIS A 48 -14.86 -8.96 3.48
C HIS A 48 -14.88 -8.30 2.10
N ALA A 49 -13.89 -8.58 1.25
CA ALA A 49 -13.85 -8.06 -0.12
C ALA A 49 -15.07 -8.54 -0.95
N HIS A 50 -15.42 -9.83 -0.86
CA HIS A 50 -16.61 -10.36 -1.52
C HIS A 50 -17.93 -9.77 -0.99
N ALA A 51 -17.97 -9.44 0.30
CA ALA A 51 -19.09 -8.75 0.92
C ALA A 51 -19.14 -7.24 0.60
N LYS A 52 -18.18 -6.71 -0.18
CA LYS A 52 -18.00 -5.27 -0.47
C LYS A 52 -17.74 -4.41 0.77
N ASN A 53 -17.28 -5.04 1.84
CA ASN A 53 -16.81 -4.36 3.05
C ASN A 53 -15.33 -3.99 2.85
N TRP A 54 -15.10 -3.02 1.96
CA TRP A 54 -13.78 -2.70 1.45
C TRP A 54 -12.81 -2.23 2.54
N ARG A 55 -13.30 -1.47 3.53
CA ARG A 55 -12.48 -0.96 4.63
C ARG A 55 -11.96 -2.11 5.49
N GLU A 56 -12.85 -3.00 5.90
CA GLU A 56 -12.54 -4.18 6.71
C GLU A 56 -11.62 -5.13 5.94
N ALA A 57 -11.84 -5.28 4.63
CA ALA A 57 -10.95 -6.06 3.75
C ALA A 57 -9.54 -5.45 3.71
N ALA A 58 -9.42 -4.13 3.53
CA ALA A 58 -8.14 -3.44 3.46
C ALA A 58 -7.34 -3.61 4.77
N LEU A 59 -8.01 -3.48 5.92
CA LEU A 59 -7.41 -3.68 7.24
C LEU A 59 -6.98 -5.14 7.44
N ALA A 60 -7.84 -6.10 7.12
CA ALA A 60 -7.52 -7.52 7.25
C ALA A 60 -6.32 -7.93 6.37
N PHE A 61 -6.22 -7.39 5.15
CA PHE A 61 -5.04 -7.59 4.31
C PHE A 61 -3.77 -6.92 4.89
N GLY A 62 -3.90 -5.75 5.52
CA GLY A 62 -2.79 -5.09 6.20
C GLY A 62 -2.28 -5.86 7.43
N GLU A 63 -3.19 -6.45 8.20
CA GLU A 63 -2.86 -7.34 9.31
C GLU A 63 -2.18 -8.61 8.81
N GLN A 64 -2.72 -9.22 7.75
CA GLN A 64 -2.11 -10.38 7.11
C GLN A 64 -0.67 -10.08 6.67
N ALA A 65 -0.44 -8.93 6.01
CA ALA A 65 0.88 -8.51 5.58
C ALA A 65 1.85 -8.35 6.75
N THR A 66 1.39 -7.77 7.85
CA THR A 66 2.20 -7.58 9.07
C THR A 66 2.61 -8.93 9.68
N CYS A 67 1.70 -9.90 9.71
CA CYS A 67 2.01 -11.26 10.15
C CYS A 67 2.98 -11.97 9.19
N ASP A 68 2.75 -11.86 7.88
CA ASP A 68 3.61 -12.46 6.86
C ASP A 68 5.05 -11.93 6.93
N LEU A 69 5.24 -10.63 7.19
CA LEU A 69 6.57 -10.05 7.40
C LEU A 69 7.27 -10.60 8.64
N LYS A 70 6.54 -10.76 9.76
CA LYS A 70 7.09 -11.37 10.99
C LYS A 70 7.53 -12.82 10.78
N LEU A 71 6.84 -13.54 9.89
CA LEU A 71 7.17 -14.92 9.53
C LEU A 71 8.22 -15.02 8.42
N GLY A 72 8.71 -13.91 7.87
CA GLY A 72 9.68 -13.88 6.77
C GLY A 72 9.07 -14.18 5.39
N ASN A 73 7.74 -14.25 5.27
CA ASN A 73 7.02 -14.51 4.02
C ASN A 73 6.84 -13.24 3.19
N GLU A 74 7.94 -12.60 2.78
CA GLU A 74 7.92 -11.28 2.15
C GLU A 74 7.06 -11.17 0.88
N LEU A 75 7.03 -12.20 0.03
CA LEU A 75 6.19 -12.22 -1.18
C LEU A 75 4.68 -12.31 -0.85
N SER A 76 4.33 -13.04 0.21
CA SER A 76 2.94 -13.12 0.70
C SER A 76 2.53 -11.78 1.29
N ALA A 77 3.41 -11.16 2.08
CA ALA A 77 3.18 -9.83 2.62
C ALA A 77 3.00 -8.77 1.52
N ALA A 78 3.84 -8.79 0.49
CA ALA A 78 3.74 -7.88 -0.64
C ALA A 78 2.40 -8.05 -1.39
N SER A 79 1.98 -9.29 -1.59
CA SER A 79 0.69 -9.59 -2.23
C SER A 79 -0.50 -9.14 -1.39
N ALA A 80 -0.41 -9.30 -0.06
CA ALA A 80 -1.43 -8.81 0.87
C ALA A 80 -1.51 -7.27 0.87
N LEU A 81 -0.37 -6.57 0.88
CA LEU A 81 -0.32 -5.12 0.76
C LEU A 81 -0.92 -4.61 -0.56
N LEU A 82 -0.63 -5.29 -1.68
CA LEU A 82 -1.24 -4.96 -2.96
C LEU A 82 -2.77 -5.13 -2.93
N ASN A 83 -3.27 -6.21 -2.31
CA ASN A 83 -4.72 -6.39 -2.15
C ASN A 83 -5.34 -5.34 -1.22
N SER A 84 -4.64 -4.94 -0.16
CA SER A 84 -5.06 -3.85 0.73
C SER A 84 -5.21 -2.54 -0.05
N ALA A 85 -4.21 -2.18 -0.85
CA ALA A 85 -4.27 -1.01 -1.73
C ALA A 85 -5.46 -1.07 -2.70
N LYS A 86 -5.67 -2.22 -3.35
CA LYS A 86 -6.82 -2.44 -4.24
C LYS A 86 -8.16 -2.30 -3.53
N CYS A 87 -8.25 -2.57 -2.23
CA CYS A 87 -9.49 -2.32 -1.49
C CYS A 87 -9.69 -0.82 -1.25
N TYR A 88 -8.63 -0.07 -0.95
CA TYR A 88 -8.73 1.37 -0.74
C TYR A 88 -9.08 2.15 -2.01
N THR A 89 -8.72 1.67 -3.21
CA THR A 89 -9.14 2.32 -4.47
C THR A 89 -10.66 2.32 -4.66
N TRP A 90 -11.40 1.35 -4.10
CA TRP A 90 -12.87 1.35 -4.12
C TRP A 90 -13.52 2.29 -3.10
N ILE A 91 -12.73 2.89 -2.21
CA ILE A 91 -13.20 3.78 -1.12
C ILE A 91 -12.69 5.21 -1.34
N HIS A 92 -11.87 5.46 -2.37
CA HIS A 92 -11.13 6.72 -2.53
C HIS A 92 -12.03 7.98 -2.54
N ASP A 93 -13.27 7.89 -3.03
CA ASP A 93 -14.24 8.98 -3.06
C ASP A 93 -14.96 9.22 -1.72
N GLN A 94 -14.84 8.29 -0.78
CA GLN A 94 -15.61 8.28 0.47
C GLN A 94 -14.76 8.63 1.70
N GLU A 95 -13.43 8.55 1.60
CA GLU A 95 -12.54 8.73 2.76
C GLU A 95 -11.26 9.50 2.42
N GLU A 96 -11.09 10.66 3.05
CA GLU A 96 -9.91 11.55 2.90
C GLU A 96 -8.55 10.87 3.17
N GLY A 97 -8.52 9.73 3.87
CA GLY A 97 -7.31 8.96 4.17
C GLY A 97 -7.03 7.78 3.25
N ALA A 98 -7.94 7.43 2.33
CA ALA A 98 -7.80 6.24 1.49
C ALA A 98 -6.67 6.38 0.45
N VAL A 99 -6.52 7.56 -0.17
CA VAL A 99 -5.46 7.84 -1.15
C VAL A 99 -4.05 7.66 -0.56
N PRO A 100 -3.66 8.34 0.55
CA PRO A 100 -2.33 8.16 1.13
C PRO A 100 -2.09 6.75 1.69
N ALA A 101 -3.14 6.06 2.18
CA ALA A 101 -3.05 4.67 2.60
C ALA A 101 -2.76 3.72 1.41
N THR A 102 -3.43 3.97 0.27
CA THR A 102 -3.20 3.25 -1.00
C THR A 102 -1.77 3.42 -1.47
N GLU A 103 -1.30 4.67 -1.55
CA GLU A 103 0.07 5.00 -1.97
C GLU A 103 1.11 4.28 -1.10
N LEU A 104 0.98 4.39 0.23
CA LEU A 104 1.89 3.76 1.18
C LEU A 104 1.91 2.23 1.04
N ALA A 105 0.73 1.61 0.88
CA ALA A 105 0.61 0.16 0.70
C ALA A 105 1.26 -0.30 -0.60
N LEU A 106 1.05 0.42 -1.71
CA LEU A 106 1.65 0.11 -3.00
C LEU A 106 3.17 0.29 -2.99
N GLN A 107 3.70 1.37 -2.41
CA GLN A 107 5.14 1.59 -2.30
C GLN A 107 5.83 0.48 -1.48
N LYS A 108 5.23 0.06 -0.37
CA LYS A 108 5.74 -1.06 0.43
C LYS A 108 5.70 -2.38 -0.33
N ALA A 109 4.60 -2.66 -1.05
CA ALA A 109 4.47 -3.85 -1.88
C ALA A 109 5.54 -3.86 -2.99
N LEU A 110 5.73 -2.73 -3.69
CA LEU A 110 6.74 -2.56 -4.72
C LEU A 110 8.14 -2.86 -4.20
N ALA A 111 8.53 -2.26 -3.07
CA ALA A 111 9.85 -2.49 -2.49
C ALA A 111 10.11 -3.96 -2.15
N LEU A 112 9.09 -4.67 -1.63
CA LEU A 112 9.19 -6.10 -1.31
C LEU A 112 9.27 -6.96 -2.57
N PHE A 113 8.47 -6.66 -3.61
CA PHE A 113 8.53 -7.39 -4.87
C PHE A 113 9.87 -7.21 -5.57
N VAL A 114 10.41 -5.99 -5.61
CA VAL A 114 11.74 -5.73 -6.19
C VAL A 114 12.83 -6.47 -5.42
N LYS A 115 12.80 -6.44 -4.08
CA LYS A 115 13.77 -7.15 -3.23
C LYS A 115 13.79 -8.66 -3.45
N ARG A 116 12.65 -9.24 -3.86
CA ARG A 116 12.48 -10.69 -4.06
C ARG A 116 12.42 -11.11 -5.52
N ASP A 117 12.88 -10.26 -6.43
CA ASP A 117 12.87 -10.48 -7.89
C ASP A 117 11.46 -10.77 -8.48
N GLY A 118 10.41 -10.33 -7.79
CA GLY A 118 9.02 -10.41 -8.21
C GLY A 118 8.66 -9.35 -9.25
N LEU A 119 9.46 -9.21 -10.31
CA LEU A 119 9.41 -8.07 -11.25
C LEU A 119 8.03 -7.88 -11.90
N GLN A 120 7.32 -8.97 -12.25
CA GLN A 120 5.97 -8.85 -12.82
C GLN A 120 4.99 -8.17 -11.85
N MET A 121 5.07 -8.50 -10.55
CA MET A 121 4.21 -7.89 -9.54
C MET A 121 4.69 -6.48 -9.16
N ALA A 122 6.00 -6.24 -9.20
CA ALA A 122 6.54 -4.88 -9.10
C ALA A 122 5.98 -3.98 -10.22
N ALA A 123 5.90 -4.49 -11.45
CA ALA A 123 5.30 -3.78 -12.58
C ALA A 123 3.83 -3.44 -12.34
N VAL A 124 3.05 -4.36 -11.76
CA VAL A 124 1.66 -4.11 -11.37
C VAL A 124 1.59 -2.99 -10.33
N CYS A 125 2.44 -3.02 -9.28
CA CYS A 125 2.47 -1.96 -8.29
C CYS A 125 2.83 -0.59 -8.89
N CYS A 126 3.82 -0.53 -9.80
CA CYS A 126 4.15 0.71 -10.51
C CYS A 126 2.98 1.22 -11.36
N HIS A 127 2.26 0.34 -12.06
CA HIS A 127 1.10 0.72 -12.84
C HIS A 127 -0.03 1.30 -11.96
N GLU A 128 -0.35 0.64 -10.84
CA GLU A 128 -1.40 1.11 -9.92
C GLU A 128 -1.00 2.45 -9.26
N LEU A 129 0.29 2.65 -8.93
CA LEU A 129 0.80 3.95 -8.47
C LEU A 129 0.67 5.03 -9.55
N ALA A 130 0.98 4.69 -10.80
CA ALA A 130 0.89 5.63 -11.90
C ALA A 130 -0.56 6.11 -12.12
N GLU A 131 -1.54 5.20 -12.10
CA GLU A 131 -2.96 5.54 -12.15
C GLU A 131 -3.39 6.43 -10.96
N LEU A 132 -2.90 6.13 -9.76
CA LEU A 132 -3.17 6.95 -8.58
C LEU A 132 -2.62 8.38 -8.72
N TYR A 133 -1.43 8.55 -9.32
CA TYR A 133 -0.87 9.88 -9.57
C TYR A 133 -1.55 10.61 -10.73
N VAL A 134 -2.04 9.88 -11.74
CA VAL A 134 -2.94 10.40 -12.79
C VAL A 134 -4.16 11.03 -12.13
N GLU A 135 -4.84 10.32 -11.22
CA GLU A 135 -6.02 10.84 -10.51
C GLU A 135 -5.72 12.07 -9.64
N GLN A 136 -4.54 12.11 -9.03
CA GLN A 136 -4.06 13.26 -8.24
C GLN A 136 -3.54 14.43 -9.10
N LYS A 137 -3.54 14.29 -10.44
CA LYS A 137 -2.96 15.26 -11.40
C LYS A 137 -1.44 15.46 -11.23
N GLU A 138 -0.76 14.52 -10.59
CA GLU A 138 0.70 14.48 -10.48
C GLU A 138 1.30 13.78 -11.72
N LEU A 139 1.07 14.39 -12.89
CA LEU A 139 1.35 13.78 -14.19
C LEU A 139 2.82 13.39 -14.38
N GLN A 140 3.76 14.18 -13.86
CA GLN A 140 5.19 13.84 -13.98
C GLN A 140 5.52 12.52 -13.27
N LYS A 141 5.05 12.35 -12.02
CA LYS A 141 5.25 11.11 -11.27
C LYS A 141 4.57 9.94 -11.96
N ALA A 142 3.36 10.16 -12.47
CA ALA A 142 2.64 9.12 -13.20
C ALA A 142 3.44 8.60 -14.40
N ALA A 143 3.98 9.50 -15.24
CA ALA A 143 4.80 9.12 -16.38
C ALA A 143 6.03 8.30 -15.96
N ASP A 144 6.74 8.73 -14.92
CA ASP A 144 7.93 8.04 -14.41
C ASP A 144 7.59 6.61 -13.93
N PHE A 145 6.46 6.44 -13.22
CA PHE A 145 6.01 5.12 -12.78
C PHE A 145 5.52 4.23 -13.92
N PHE A 146 4.88 4.78 -14.96
CA PHE A 146 4.53 4.03 -16.16
C PHE A 146 5.78 3.52 -16.90
N GLU A 147 6.82 4.34 -17.03
CA GLU A 147 8.09 3.88 -17.59
C GLU A 147 8.72 2.78 -16.74
N GLN A 148 8.72 2.94 -15.43
CA GLN A 148 9.26 1.94 -14.51
C GLN A 148 8.48 0.62 -14.64
N ALA A 149 7.14 0.66 -14.73
CA ALA A 149 6.32 -0.51 -15.00
C ALA A 149 6.69 -1.17 -16.33
N ALA A 150 6.94 -0.37 -17.37
CA ALA A 150 7.33 -0.87 -18.68
C ALA A 150 8.67 -1.63 -18.65
N VAL A 151 9.63 -1.15 -17.85
CA VAL A 151 10.92 -1.80 -17.64
C VAL A 151 10.72 -3.15 -16.95
N TYR A 152 9.91 -3.21 -15.89
CA TYR A 152 9.66 -4.45 -15.16
C TYR A 152 8.86 -5.50 -15.96
N TYR A 153 7.91 -5.07 -16.81
CA TYR A 153 7.17 -5.99 -17.68
C TYR A 153 8.02 -6.58 -18.80
N GLY A 154 9.09 -5.91 -19.20
CA GLY A 154 10.06 -6.34 -20.23
C GLY A 154 9.53 -6.32 -21.66
N ASN A 155 8.43 -7.01 -21.96
CA ASN A 155 7.94 -7.13 -23.34
C ASN A 155 6.40 -7.10 -23.47
N ARG A 156 5.66 -7.96 -22.74
CA ARG A 156 4.22 -8.20 -23.03
C ARG A 156 3.31 -6.99 -22.75
N PHE A 157 3.51 -6.33 -21.62
CA PHE A 157 2.75 -5.13 -21.22
C PHE A 157 3.57 -3.84 -21.30
N SER A 158 4.84 -3.94 -21.69
CA SER A 158 5.77 -2.81 -21.79
C SER A 158 5.30 -1.77 -22.81
N ARG A 159 4.69 -2.20 -23.92
CA ARG A 159 4.21 -1.30 -24.97
C ARG A 159 3.09 -0.39 -24.49
N TRP A 160 2.15 -0.93 -23.72
CA TRP A 160 1.03 -0.15 -23.18
C TRP A 160 1.52 0.87 -22.14
N CYS A 161 2.37 0.45 -21.20
CA CYS A 161 2.93 1.37 -20.21
C CYS A 161 3.79 2.48 -20.84
N LYS A 162 4.59 2.18 -21.88
CA LYS A 162 5.34 3.20 -22.62
C LYS A 162 4.43 4.20 -23.32
N PHE A 163 3.41 3.69 -24.01
CA PHE A 163 2.41 4.53 -24.67
C PHE A 163 1.76 5.50 -23.68
N GLU A 164 1.41 5.01 -22.50
CA GLU A 164 0.79 5.83 -21.47
C GLU A 164 1.74 6.90 -20.91
N ALA A 165 3.01 6.55 -20.67
CA ALA A 165 4.03 7.51 -20.28
C ALA A 165 4.24 8.61 -21.34
N ASP A 166 4.34 8.22 -22.61
CA ASP A 166 4.52 9.16 -23.73
C ASP A 166 3.31 10.10 -23.88
N ARG A 167 2.09 9.57 -23.71
CA ARG A 167 0.85 10.36 -23.72
C ARG A 167 0.84 11.40 -22.61
N ILE A 168 1.22 11.03 -21.39
CA ILE A 168 1.25 11.94 -20.25
C ILE A 168 2.31 13.03 -20.45
N ARG A 169 3.50 12.68 -20.97
CA ARG A 169 4.54 13.65 -21.32
C ARG A 169 4.09 14.64 -22.38
N PHE A 170 3.42 14.15 -23.41
CA PHE A 170 2.85 15.01 -24.43
C PHE A 170 1.90 16.06 -23.81
N VAL A 171 1.06 15.66 -22.85
CA VAL A 171 0.17 16.61 -22.17
C VAL A 171 0.93 17.60 -21.28
N LEU A 172 1.97 17.15 -20.57
CA LEU A 172 2.85 18.04 -19.81
C LEU A 172 3.53 19.08 -20.70
N ASP A 173 4.02 18.68 -21.88
CA ASP A 173 4.66 19.57 -22.85
C ASP A 173 3.68 20.58 -23.47
N ASN A 174 2.37 20.29 -23.43
CA ASN A 174 1.29 21.11 -24.00
C ASN A 174 0.35 21.71 -22.94
N GLU A 175 0.78 21.78 -21.67
CA GLU A 175 -0.05 22.15 -20.52
C GLU A 175 -0.73 23.54 -20.66
N GLU A 176 -0.08 24.49 -21.33
CA GLU A 176 -0.65 25.83 -21.62
C GLU A 176 -1.85 25.79 -22.58
N ALA A 177 -1.88 24.85 -23.53
CA ALA A 177 -3.02 24.65 -24.42
C ALA A 177 -4.21 24.01 -23.68
N HIS A 178 -3.94 23.17 -22.68
CA HIS A 178 -4.95 22.48 -21.88
C HIS A 178 -5.60 23.37 -20.82
N ARG A 179 -4.89 24.39 -20.31
CA ARG A 179 -5.44 25.34 -19.31
C ARG A 179 -6.61 26.19 -19.84
N GLN A 180 -6.78 26.28 -21.16
CA GLN A 180 -7.86 27.03 -21.83
C GLN A 180 -9.07 26.17 -22.17
N SER A 181 -9.00 24.84 -21.99
CA SER A 181 -10.09 23.91 -22.28
C SER A 181 -10.85 23.56 -21.00
N ASP A 182 -12.17 23.46 -21.09
CA ASP A 182 -13.14 23.27 -19.99
C ASP A 182 -12.72 22.10 -19.04
N PRO A 183 -12.78 22.21 -17.70
CA PRO A 183 -12.20 21.22 -16.76
C PRO A 183 -12.88 19.84 -16.74
N ALA A 184 -13.89 19.62 -17.58
CA ALA A 184 -14.90 18.60 -17.34
C ALA A 184 -14.46 17.14 -17.56
N ASP A 185 -13.37 16.86 -18.30
CA ASP A 185 -12.77 15.53 -18.31
C ASP A 185 -11.41 15.52 -19.03
N TRP A 186 -10.33 15.73 -18.28
CA TRP A 186 -8.97 15.68 -18.83
C TRP A 186 -8.60 14.27 -19.33
N ARG A 187 -9.24 13.19 -18.84
CA ARG A 187 -9.07 11.83 -19.38
C ARG A 187 -9.63 11.74 -20.81
N SER A 188 -10.76 12.38 -21.11
CA SER A 188 -11.28 12.47 -22.48
C SER A 188 -10.45 13.40 -23.37
N GLN A 189 -9.95 14.52 -22.84
CA GLN A 189 -9.05 15.43 -23.59
C GLN A 189 -7.72 14.75 -23.96
N LEU A 190 -7.20 13.88 -23.10
CA LEU A 190 -6.03 13.04 -23.36
C LEU A 190 -6.20 12.14 -24.60
N TYR A 191 -7.41 11.62 -24.84
CA TYR A 191 -7.68 10.75 -26.00
C TYR A 191 -7.87 11.55 -27.30
N GLU A 192 -8.58 12.68 -27.26
CA GLU A 192 -8.90 13.49 -28.44
C GLU A 192 -7.67 14.18 -29.06
N VAL A 193 -6.75 14.69 -28.25
CA VAL A 193 -5.56 15.40 -28.76
C VAL A 193 -4.53 14.43 -29.35
N PHE A 194 -4.35 13.26 -28.73
CA PHE A 194 -3.46 12.24 -29.29
C PHE A 194 -4.01 11.64 -30.60
N ALA A 195 -5.33 11.52 -30.72
CA ALA A 195 -5.98 11.10 -31.96
C ALA A 195 -5.84 12.14 -33.09
N THR A 196 -5.77 13.43 -32.77
CA THR A 196 -5.62 14.51 -33.75
C THR A 196 -4.17 14.84 -34.10
N GLY A 197 -3.19 14.48 -33.26
CA GLY A 197 -1.75 14.65 -33.51
C GLY A 197 -1.07 13.54 -34.33
N ILE A 198 -1.80 12.48 -34.73
CA ILE A 198 -1.29 11.36 -35.57
C ILE A 198 -1.64 11.54 -37.07
N MET A 199 -2.29 12.64 -37.47
CA MET A 199 -2.44 13.01 -38.90
C MET A 199 -1.27 13.86 -39.40
#